data_AF-A0A7I0J5K2-F1
#
_entry.id   AF-A0A7I0J5K2-F1
#
_cell.length_a   1.000
_cell.length_b   1.000
_cell.length_c   1.000
_cell.angle_alpha   90.00
_cell.angle_beta   90.00
_cell.angle_gamma   90.00
#
_symmetry.space_group_name_H-M   'P 1'
#
loop_
_entity.id
_entity.type
_entity.pdbx_description
1 polymer ?
#
loop_
_entity_poly.entity_id
_entity_poly.type
_entity_poly.pdbx_seq_one_letter_code
_entity_poly.pdbx_strand_id
1 'polypeptide(L)' 'AAARAEAAGIKVVMNRCPKIEYGKLSGEIGWTGVNSGVLSSKKPLMRQGFQSFGVRLK' A
#
# COMPACT_ATOMS: atom_id res chain seq x y z
N ALA A 1 19.95 12.90 7.13
CA ALA A 1 18.79 13.82 7.19
C ALA A 1 17.98 13.61 8.47
N ALA A 2 17.43 12.41 8.70
CA ALA A 2 16.66 12.05 9.90
C ALA A 2 17.33 12.48 11.22
N ALA A 3 18.55 12.01 11.49
CA ALA A 3 19.27 12.32 12.74
C ALA A 3 19.47 13.83 13.01
N ARG A 4 19.62 14.66 11.97
CA ARG A 4 19.75 16.12 12.14
C ARG A 4 18.42 16.76 12.54
N ALA A 5 17.32 16.28 11.98
CA ALA A 5 15.98 16.77 12.32
C ALA A 5 15.58 16.32 13.74
N GLU A 6 15.92 15.09 14.14
CA GLU A 6 15.68 14.58 15.50
C GLU A 6 16.47 15.36 16.56
N ALA A 7 17.73 15.69 16.30
CA ALA A 7 18.54 16.54 17.18
C ALA A 7 17.97 17.96 17.37
N ALA A 8 17.17 18.43 16.40
CA ALA A 8 16.43 19.69 16.49
C ALA A 8 15.05 19.54 17.17
N GLY A 9 14.75 18.38 17.76
CA GLY A 9 13.49 18.08 18.44
C GLY A 9 12.33 17.72 17.49
N ILE A 10 12.59 17.53 16.19
CA ILE A 10 11.57 17.17 15.20
C ILE A 10 11.40 15.65 15.18
N LYS A 11 10.17 15.16 15.38
CA LYS A 11 9.86 13.74 15.22
C LYS A 11 9.95 13.34 13.75
N VAL A 12 10.86 12.42 13.43
CA VAL A 12 11.00 11.87 12.08
C VAL A 12 10.31 10.51 12.01
N VAL A 13 9.44 10.33 11.00
CA VAL A 13 8.82 9.02 10.72
C VAL A 13 9.43 8.46 9.45
N MET A 14 10.31 7.47 9.61
CA MET A 14 10.94 6.77 8.49
C MET A 14 10.14 5.54 8.09
N ASN A 15 10.35 5.07 6.85
CA ASN A 15 9.73 3.85 6.30
C ASN A 15 8.19 3.86 6.28
N ARG A 16 7.57 5.05 6.40
CA ARG A 16 6.14 5.30 6.28
C ARG A 16 5.93 6.41 5.27
N CYS A 17 5.82 6.05 4.01
CA CYS A 17 5.48 7.04 2.99
C CYS A 17 3.97 7.31 3.05
N PRO A 18 3.53 8.59 3.14
CA PRO A 18 2.10 8.92 3.20
C PRO A 18 1.28 8.29 2.07
N LYS A 19 1.85 8.20 0.87
CA LYS A 19 1.19 7.59 -0.29
C LYS A 19 0.96 6.09 -0.14
N ILE A 20 1.95 5.39 0.43
CA ILE A 20 1.88 3.93 0.62
C ILE A 20 0.88 3.62 1.74
N GLU A 21 0.89 4.40 2.81
CA GLU A 21 -0.04 4.24 3.92
C GLU A 21 -1.48 4.58 3.50
N TYR A 22 -1.69 5.62 2.69
CA TYR A 22 -2.99 5.92 2.10
C TYR A 22 -3.49 4.78 1.20
N GLY A 23 -2.64 4.29 0.29
CA GLY A 23 -3.02 3.18 -0.60
C GLY A 23 -3.29 1.85 0.12
N LYS A 24 -2.67 1.63 1.29
CA LYS A 24 -3.01 0.50 2.19
C LYS A 24 -4.38 0.71 2.83
N LEU A 25 -4.67 1.92 3.30
CA LEU A 25 -5.95 2.27 3.94
C LEU A 25 -7.12 2.15 2.96
N SER A 26 -6.95 2.58 1.71
CA SER A 26 -7.97 2.44 0.65
C SER A 26 -8.05 1.02 0.08
N GLY A 27 -7.04 0.18 0.31
CA GLY A 27 -6.94 -1.17 -0.25
C GLY A 27 -6.49 -1.20 -1.73
N GLU A 28 -6.32 -0.04 -2.37
CA GLU A 28 -5.96 0.10 -3.79
C GLU A 28 -4.56 -0.44 -4.09
N ILE A 29 -3.63 -0.28 -3.16
CA ILE A 29 -2.23 -0.72 -3.37
C ILE A 29 -2.12 -2.24 -3.54
N GLY A 30 -3.10 -2.98 -2.99
CA GLY A 30 -3.19 -4.42 -3.13
C GLY A 30 -3.56 -4.87 -4.55
N TRP A 31 -4.19 -4.01 -5.37
CA TRP A 31 -4.56 -4.35 -6.76
C TRP A 31 -3.33 -4.52 -7.64
N THR A 32 -2.28 -3.75 -7.37
CA THR A 32 -0.95 -3.86 -8.01
C THR A 32 -0.11 -4.97 -7.38
N GLY A 33 -0.64 -5.69 -6.38
CA GLY A 33 0.02 -6.85 -5.77
C GLY A 33 0.92 -6.54 -4.56
N VAL A 34 1.02 -5.29 -4.13
CA VAL A 34 1.86 -4.91 -2.99
C VAL A 34 1.33 -5.55 -1.70
N ASN A 35 2.18 -6.31 -1.03
CA ASN A 35 1.84 -7.04 0.20
C ASN A 35 0.59 -7.94 0.07
N SER A 36 0.29 -8.43 -1.14
CA SER A 36 -0.90 -9.25 -1.41
C SER A 36 -0.75 -10.72 -0.96
N GLY A 37 0.47 -11.18 -0.72
CA GLY A 37 0.78 -12.57 -0.39
C GLY A 37 0.47 -13.58 -1.51
N VAL A 38 0.22 -13.10 -2.73
CA VAL A 38 -0.16 -13.93 -3.89
C VAL A 38 0.72 -13.57 -5.07
N LEU A 39 1.43 -14.57 -5.59
CA LEU A 39 2.17 -14.46 -6.86
C LEU A 39 1.36 -15.12 -7.98
N SER A 40 1.07 -14.38 -9.05
CA SER A 40 0.33 -14.91 -10.19
C SER A 40 0.64 -14.12 -11.47
N SER A 41 0.57 -14.80 -12.61
CA SER A 41 0.61 -14.18 -13.94
C SER A 41 -0.79 -13.83 -14.49
N LYS A 42 -1.85 -14.15 -13.76
CA LYS A 42 -3.23 -13.88 -14.17
C LYS A 42 -3.55 -12.38 -14.05
N LYS A 43 -4.29 -11.85 -15.03
CA LYS A 43 -4.79 -10.47 -14.97
C LYS A 43 -5.79 -10.30 -13.82
N PRO A 44 -5.69 -9.24 -13.00
CA PRO A 44 -6.70 -8.92 -12.01
C PRO A 44 -8.07 -8.69 -12.66
N LEU A 45 -9.12 -9.17 -12.01
CA LEU A 45 -10.51 -8.94 -12.42
C LEU A 45 -11.19 -8.00 -11.44
N MET A 46 -12.18 -7.25 -11.93
CA MET A 46 -13.05 -6.45 -11.09
C MET A 46 -13.97 -7.38 -10.29
N ARG A 47 -13.99 -7.19 -8.97
CA ARG A 47 -14.81 -7.93 -8.00
C ARG A 47 -16.06 -7.14 -7.64
N GLN A 48 -16.98 -7.79 -6.94
CA GLN A 48 -18.15 -7.15 -6.38
C GLN A 48 -17.77 -6.09 -5.33
N GLY A 49 -18.54 -5.01 -5.26
CA GLY A 49 -18.27 -3.86 -4.40
C GLY A 49 -17.71 -2.64 -5.13
N PHE A 50 -17.45 -1.56 -4.41
CA PHE A 50 -16.91 -0.34 -4.98
C PHE A 50 -15.42 -0.50 -5.27
N GLN A 51 -15.03 -0.31 -6.53
CA GLN A 51 -13.65 -0.33 -7.01
C GLN A 51 -12.83 -1.44 -6.34
N SER A 52 -13.20 -2.71 -6.55
CA SER A 52 -12.49 -3.84 -5.95
C SER A 52 -11.82 -4.64 -7.05
N PHE A 53 -10.50 -4.80 -7.01
CA PHE A 53 -9.74 -5.61 -7.98
C PHE A 53 -8.99 -6.74 -7.30
N GLY A 54 -8.88 -7.89 -7.97
CA GLY A 54 -7.95 -8.92 -7.55
C GLY A 54 -7.91 -10.15 -8.45
N VAL A 55 -6.94 -11.01 -8.18
CA VAL A 55 -6.61 -12.17 -9.02
C VAL A 55 -7.51 -13.39 -8.76
N ARG A 56 -8.22 -13.39 -7.62
CA ARG A 56 -9.19 -14.43 -7.23
C ARG A 56 -10.59 -13.84 -7.21
N LEU A 57 -11.58 -14.56 -7.71
CA LEU A 57 -12.99 -14.26 -7.44
C LEU A 57 -13.24 -14.62 -5.97
N LYS A 58 -13.41 -13.60 -5.13
CA LYS A 58 -13.95 -13.73 -3.79
C LYS A 58 -15.12 -12.78 -3.72
#